data_AF-A0A085ZTM7-F1
#
_entry.id   AF-A0A085ZTM7-F1
#
_cell.length_a   1.000
_cell.length_b   1.000
_cell.length_c   1.000
_cell.angle_alpha   90.00
_cell.angle_beta   90.00
_cell.angle_gamma   90.00
#
_symmetry.space_group_name_H-M   'P 1'
#
loop_
_entity.id
_entity.type
_entity.pdbx_description
1 polymer ?
#
loop_
_entity_poly.entity_id
_entity_poly.type
_entity_poly.pdbx_seq_one_letter_code
_entity_poly.pdbx_strand_id
1 'polypeptide(L)'
;MNKKYCFIVLLVFFNCFSQVSYSSWTNSYLQINSYNGNTNPDAYTFTLAGNGDFNIPYWRVSVKLKQPITTSDAMYTLPANKISFQPVSTAGQAYPNPIPSIPQIGMPLNVFLQEGQEVFLVPQSNAALYNQPAQPNGYYNLQVKYSMNVMGGAYLGNYPAWITFIAPLQFTAYDQYNNIIGKADHNFQFQIGTLSGTPPGIPEMSLKFAANAVNGTLEFKSMQDYVNGVSVTYPNALIVNSNTSYQIKLKSVQSQFSSVAGNTIPLEAVKLTLNPVSQNSGSVHSVSLSTSSQLIATGNTTQGSNVYYDIIYSTASNDERFINAKTEEYSTTIQYEITPQ
;
A
#
# COMPACT_ATOMS: atom_id res chain seq x y z
N MET A 1 -18.23 -54.02 -64.12
CA MET A 1 -18.35 -53.41 -62.78
C MET A 1 -17.08 -53.71 -62.01
N ASN A 2 -16.19 -52.74 -61.82
CA ASN A 2 -15.01 -52.90 -60.94
C ASN A 2 -14.64 -51.51 -60.40
N LYS A 3 -15.23 -51.15 -59.26
CA LYS A 3 -14.92 -49.91 -58.54
C LYS A 3 -13.69 -50.17 -57.65
N LYS A 4 -12.53 -49.69 -58.07
CA LYS A 4 -11.35 -49.59 -57.21
C LYS A 4 -11.52 -48.35 -56.33
N TYR A 5 -11.74 -48.56 -55.04
CA TYR A 5 -11.67 -47.51 -54.03
C TYR A 5 -10.19 -47.31 -53.64
N CYS A 6 -9.60 -46.19 -54.03
CA CYS A 6 -8.33 -45.73 -53.48
C CYS A 6 -8.62 -44.99 -52.17
N PHE A 7 -8.25 -45.59 -51.04
CA PHE A 7 -8.20 -44.91 -49.74
C PHE A 7 -6.94 -44.05 -49.68
N ILE A 8 -7.12 -42.73 -49.57
CA ILE A 8 -6.04 -41.79 -49.22
C ILE A 8 -5.97 -41.76 -47.70
N VAL A 9 -4.87 -42.27 -47.12
CA VAL A 9 -4.58 -42.16 -45.69
C VAL A 9 -3.94 -40.80 -45.44
N LEU A 10 -4.69 -39.89 -44.81
CA LEU A 10 -4.19 -38.60 -44.33
C LEU A 10 -3.40 -38.85 -43.02
N LEU A 11 -2.08 -38.89 -43.08
CA LEU A 11 -1.20 -38.89 -41.91
C LEU A 11 -1.28 -37.50 -41.24
N VAL A 12 -2.20 -37.35 -40.29
CA VAL A 12 -2.19 -36.23 -39.35
C VAL A 12 -1.02 -36.46 -38.39
N PHE A 13 0.09 -35.78 -38.64
CA PHE A 13 1.16 -35.63 -37.65
C PHE A 13 0.61 -34.83 -36.47
N PHE A 14 0.04 -35.51 -35.48
CA PHE A 14 -0.12 -34.95 -34.14
C PHE A 14 1.27 -34.73 -33.58
N ASN A 15 1.79 -33.51 -33.73
CA ASN A 15 2.86 -33.04 -32.85
C ASN A 15 2.26 -33.03 -31.44
N CYS A 16 2.64 -34.01 -30.61
CA CYS A 16 2.40 -33.94 -29.18
C CYS A 16 3.21 -32.74 -28.67
N PHE A 17 2.55 -31.58 -28.53
CA PHE A 17 3.15 -30.45 -27.84
C PHE A 17 3.53 -30.90 -26.43
N SER A 18 4.74 -30.58 -25.99
CA SER A 18 5.12 -30.74 -24.60
C SER A 18 4.14 -29.97 -23.72
N GLN A 19 3.49 -30.67 -22.79
CA GLN A 19 2.51 -30.07 -21.89
C GLN A 19 3.19 -29.74 -20.56
N VAL A 20 3.23 -28.46 -20.20
CA VAL A 20 3.57 -28.04 -18.85
C VAL A 20 2.35 -28.23 -17.96
N SER A 21 2.55 -28.88 -16.82
CA SER A 21 1.55 -29.12 -15.79
C SER A 21 1.80 -28.21 -14.60
N TYR A 22 0.72 -27.89 -13.88
CA TYR A 22 0.76 -27.12 -12.65
C TYR A 22 0.31 -28.00 -11.48
N SER A 23 1.09 -28.01 -10.42
CA SER A 23 0.76 -28.66 -9.13
C SER A 23 1.20 -27.77 -7.98
N SER A 24 0.68 -28.02 -6.77
CA SER A 24 1.09 -27.24 -5.60
C SER A 24 0.84 -28.00 -4.30
N TRP A 25 1.54 -27.59 -3.25
CA TRP A 25 1.39 -28.09 -1.89
C TRP A 25 1.39 -26.92 -0.91
N THR A 26 0.81 -27.14 0.28
CA THR A 26 0.68 -26.13 1.32
C THR A 26 1.10 -26.66 2.68
N ASN A 27 1.75 -25.82 3.47
CA ASN A 27 1.69 -25.90 4.92
C ASN A 27 0.59 -24.94 5.38
N SER A 28 -0.63 -25.44 5.56
CA SER A 28 -1.83 -24.60 5.59
C SER A 28 -2.15 -23.99 6.95
N TYR A 29 -1.39 -24.30 8.01
CA TYR A 29 -1.68 -23.83 9.37
C TYR A 29 -0.80 -22.64 9.75
N LEU A 30 -1.39 -21.63 10.39
CA LEU A 30 -0.69 -20.52 11.02
C LEU A 30 -1.40 -20.08 12.30
N GLN A 31 -0.67 -20.10 13.41
CA GLN A 31 -1.17 -19.61 14.69
C GLN A 31 -0.72 -18.17 14.95
N ILE A 32 -1.59 -17.32 15.48
CA ILE A 32 -1.29 -15.94 15.84
C ILE A 32 -1.44 -15.78 17.35
N ASN A 33 -0.32 -15.60 18.04
CA ASN A 33 -0.23 -15.49 19.50
C ASN A 33 0.28 -14.11 19.96
N SER A 34 0.29 -13.12 19.08
CA SER A 34 0.76 -11.77 19.38
C SER A 34 0.05 -10.74 18.51
N TYR A 35 -0.10 -9.52 19.03
CA TYR A 35 -0.56 -8.37 18.25
C TYR A 35 0.37 -7.98 17.09
N ASN A 36 1.58 -8.54 17.02
CA ASN A 36 2.49 -8.34 15.88
C ASN A 36 2.15 -9.20 14.65
N GLY A 37 1.12 -10.06 14.74
CA GLY A 37 0.77 -11.00 13.68
C GLY A 37 1.69 -12.23 13.70
N ASN A 38 1.73 -12.96 12.59
CA ASN A 38 2.68 -14.07 12.43
C ASN A 38 2.94 -14.38 10.94
N THR A 39 4.00 -15.13 10.66
CA THR A 39 4.37 -15.58 9.31
C THR A 39 4.54 -17.09 9.30
N ASN A 40 3.94 -17.76 8.32
CA ASN A 40 4.31 -19.11 7.94
C ASN A 40 5.33 -19.00 6.78
N PRO A 41 6.62 -19.32 7.00
CA PRO A 41 7.66 -19.15 5.98
C PRO A 41 7.55 -20.15 4.81
N ASP A 42 6.79 -21.24 4.97
CA ASP A 42 6.68 -22.33 4.01
C ASP A 42 5.22 -22.61 3.64
N ALA A 43 4.39 -21.56 3.61
CA ALA A 43 2.94 -21.66 3.51
C ALA A 43 2.47 -22.33 2.22
N TYR A 44 3.09 -22.02 1.10
CA TYR A 44 2.64 -22.45 -0.22
C TYR A 44 3.83 -22.65 -1.16
N THR A 45 3.81 -23.74 -1.93
CA THR A 45 4.76 -23.94 -3.02
C THR A 45 4.02 -24.46 -4.23
N PHE A 46 4.24 -23.85 -5.38
CA PHE A 46 3.76 -24.40 -6.66
C PHE A 46 4.91 -24.94 -7.48
N THR A 47 4.58 -25.88 -8.36
CA THR A 47 5.48 -26.48 -9.34
C THR A 47 4.87 -26.36 -10.73
N LEU A 48 5.67 -25.84 -11.67
CA LEU A 48 5.41 -25.93 -13.10
C LEU A 48 6.40 -26.94 -13.68
N ALA A 49 5.90 -28.05 -14.23
CA ALA A 49 6.74 -29.16 -14.67
C ALA A 49 6.32 -29.70 -16.04
N GLY A 50 7.28 -30.10 -16.86
CA GLY A 50 7.06 -30.62 -18.21
C GLY A 50 8.25 -31.44 -18.70
N ASN A 51 8.10 -32.13 -19.83
CA ASN A 51 9.16 -32.93 -20.46
C ASN A 51 9.36 -32.54 -21.92
N GLY A 52 10.60 -32.53 -22.40
CA GLY A 52 10.92 -32.17 -23.79
C GLY A 52 10.94 -30.66 -24.03
N ASP A 53 10.86 -30.27 -25.30
CA ASP A 53 11.12 -28.89 -25.73
C ASP A 53 9.87 -28.00 -25.59
N PHE A 54 10.01 -26.86 -24.91
CA PHE A 54 8.98 -25.84 -24.84
C PHE A 54 9.53 -24.46 -24.46
N ASN A 55 8.77 -23.42 -24.83
CA ASN A 55 9.02 -22.04 -24.47
C ASN A 55 7.67 -21.33 -24.22
N ILE A 56 7.36 -21.07 -22.95
CA ILE A 56 6.14 -20.38 -22.52
C ILE A 56 6.56 -19.04 -21.89
N PRO A 57 6.64 -17.96 -22.68
CA PRO A 57 6.90 -16.62 -22.16
C PRO A 57 5.67 -16.07 -21.43
N TYR A 58 5.86 -14.99 -20.66
CA TYR A 58 4.78 -14.17 -20.07
C TYR A 58 3.73 -14.94 -19.25
N TRP A 59 4.10 -16.11 -18.72
CA TRP A 59 3.23 -16.88 -17.84
C TRP A 59 2.93 -16.09 -16.56
N ARG A 60 1.80 -16.42 -15.94
CA ARG A 60 1.28 -15.74 -14.75
C ARG A 60 0.78 -16.74 -13.74
N VAL A 61 0.78 -16.36 -12.47
CA VAL A 61 0.17 -17.12 -11.37
C VAL A 61 -0.63 -16.18 -10.49
N SER A 62 -1.87 -16.55 -10.24
CA SER A 62 -2.78 -15.79 -9.39
C SER A 62 -3.25 -16.59 -8.19
N VAL A 63 -3.83 -15.88 -7.23
CA VAL A 63 -4.59 -16.41 -6.12
C VAL A 63 -5.89 -15.62 -5.95
N LYS A 64 -6.97 -16.32 -5.61
CA LYS A 64 -8.27 -15.73 -5.32
C LYS A 64 -8.91 -16.41 -4.11
N LEU A 65 -9.54 -15.62 -3.24
CA LEU A 65 -10.47 -16.14 -2.23
C LEU A 65 -11.76 -16.62 -2.89
N LYS A 66 -12.10 -17.89 -2.68
CA LYS A 66 -13.38 -18.45 -3.16
C LYS A 66 -14.55 -17.96 -2.32
N GLN A 67 -14.30 -17.68 -1.03
CA GLN A 67 -15.26 -17.18 -0.05
C GLN A 67 -14.51 -16.29 0.96
N PRO A 68 -15.21 -15.44 1.75
CA PRO A 68 -14.61 -14.71 2.85
C PRO A 68 -13.91 -15.63 3.85
N ILE A 69 -12.94 -15.10 4.58
CA ILE A 69 -12.17 -15.86 5.56
C ILE A 69 -12.95 -15.87 6.87
N THR A 70 -13.66 -16.96 7.15
CA THR A 70 -14.58 -17.02 8.30
C THR A 70 -14.28 -18.18 9.22
N THR A 71 -14.86 -18.10 10.42
CA THR A 71 -15.01 -19.25 11.32
C THR A 71 -16.00 -20.26 10.74
N SER A 72 -16.01 -21.49 11.26
CA SER A 72 -16.92 -22.56 10.81
C SER A 72 -18.40 -22.24 11.00
N ASP A 73 -18.72 -21.40 11.98
CA ASP A 73 -20.06 -20.86 12.27
C ASP A 73 -20.36 -19.54 11.55
N ALA A 74 -19.41 -19.02 10.77
CA ALA A 74 -19.47 -17.72 10.09
C ALA A 74 -19.71 -16.50 10.99
N MET A 75 -19.52 -16.63 12.32
CA MET A 75 -19.74 -15.54 13.27
C MET A 75 -18.67 -14.45 13.17
N TYR A 76 -17.43 -14.83 12.85
CA TYR A 76 -16.32 -13.90 12.71
C TYR A 76 -15.71 -13.98 11.30
N THR A 77 -15.32 -12.82 10.78
CA THR A 77 -14.59 -12.70 9.52
C THR A 77 -13.22 -12.07 9.77
N LEU A 78 -12.19 -12.66 9.19
CA LEU A 78 -10.84 -12.12 9.14
C LEU A 78 -10.66 -11.33 7.83
N PRO A 79 -10.28 -10.05 7.86
CA PRO A 79 -10.17 -9.26 6.64
C PRO A 79 -9.09 -9.80 5.69
N ALA A 80 -9.43 -10.02 4.43
CA ALA A 80 -8.50 -10.56 3.44
C ALA A 80 -7.23 -9.71 3.27
N ASN A 81 -7.37 -8.38 3.33
CA ASN A 81 -6.27 -7.43 3.18
C ASN A 81 -5.24 -7.46 4.33
N LYS A 82 -5.46 -8.30 5.35
CA LYS A 82 -4.48 -8.59 6.41
C LYS A 82 -3.59 -9.78 6.09
N ILE A 83 -3.85 -10.48 5.00
CA ILE A 83 -3.10 -11.65 4.58
C ILE A 83 -2.30 -11.32 3.33
N SER A 84 -1.02 -11.68 3.35
CA SER A 84 -0.14 -11.46 2.21
C SER A 84 0.75 -12.66 1.92
N PHE A 85 1.18 -12.75 0.66
CA PHE A 85 2.13 -13.74 0.18
C PHE A 85 3.44 -13.05 -0.21
N GLN A 86 4.57 -13.65 0.17
CA GLN A 86 5.90 -13.15 -0.19
C GLN A 86 6.72 -14.29 -0.78
N PRO A 87 7.37 -14.10 -1.94
CA PRO A 87 8.21 -15.13 -2.52
C PRO A 87 9.46 -15.35 -1.65
N VAL A 88 9.79 -16.62 -1.39
CA VAL A 88 10.90 -17.02 -0.51
C VAL A 88 12.07 -17.55 -1.33
N SER A 89 11.81 -18.50 -2.23
CA SER A 89 12.85 -19.07 -3.09
C SER A 89 12.29 -19.71 -4.35
N THR A 90 13.17 -19.92 -5.31
CA THR A 90 12.93 -20.75 -6.49
C THR A 90 13.87 -21.95 -6.46
N ALA A 91 13.41 -23.10 -6.96
CA ALA A 91 14.22 -24.32 -7.05
C ALA A 91 13.78 -25.15 -8.26
N GLY A 92 14.61 -26.13 -8.63
CA GLY A 92 14.30 -27.09 -9.69
C GLY A 92 15.39 -27.17 -10.74
N GLN A 93 15.01 -27.59 -11.95
CA GLN A 93 15.90 -27.86 -13.05
C GLN A 93 15.32 -27.36 -14.37
N ALA A 94 16.19 -26.82 -15.20
CA ALA A 94 15.90 -26.38 -16.54
C ALA A 94 17.16 -26.57 -17.39
N TYR A 95 16.99 -26.61 -18.70
CA TYR A 95 18.09 -26.69 -19.66
C TYR A 95 17.82 -25.75 -20.84
N PRO A 96 18.85 -25.04 -21.37
CA PRO A 96 20.28 -25.13 -21.06
C PRO A 96 20.71 -24.34 -19.82
N ASN A 97 19.87 -23.44 -19.34
CA ASN A 97 20.17 -22.55 -18.22
C ASN A 97 19.47 -23.05 -16.94
N PRO A 98 19.98 -22.68 -15.74
CA PRO A 98 19.29 -22.97 -14.48
C PRO A 98 17.92 -22.28 -14.42
N ILE A 99 17.07 -22.74 -13.49
CA ILE A 99 15.78 -22.11 -13.21
C ILE A 99 15.95 -20.63 -12.83
N PRO A 100 15.02 -19.75 -13.22
CA PRO A 100 15.11 -18.33 -12.91
C PRO A 100 14.93 -18.07 -11.41
N SER A 101 15.62 -17.05 -10.92
CA SER A 101 15.48 -16.49 -9.57
C SER A 101 14.24 -15.60 -9.45
N ILE A 102 13.87 -15.24 -8.21
CA ILE A 102 12.73 -14.35 -7.92
C ILE A 102 12.80 -13.02 -8.72
N PRO A 103 13.92 -12.27 -8.73
CA PRO A 103 14.01 -11.03 -9.49
C PRO A 103 13.95 -11.23 -11.01
N GLN A 104 14.46 -12.36 -11.51
CA GLN A 104 14.41 -12.69 -12.94
C GLN A 104 12.99 -13.04 -13.41
N ILE A 105 12.17 -13.64 -12.54
CA ILE A 105 10.74 -13.84 -12.82
C ILE A 105 10.01 -12.49 -12.75
N GLY A 106 10.44 -11.55 -11.90
CA GLY A 106 9.80 -10.25 -11.72
C GLY A 106 8.61 -10.29 -10.76
N MET A 107 8.69 -11.14 -9.73
CA MET A 107 7.61 -11.28 -8.75
C MET A 107 7.57 -10.10 -7.78
N PRO A 108 6.39 -9.56 -7.44
CA PRO A 108 6.25 -8.59 -6.35
C PRO A 108 6.77 -9.17 -5.03
N LEU A 109 7.41 -8.34 -4.20
CA LEU A 109 7.95 -8.78 -2.91
C LEU A 109 6.86 -9.03 -1.86
N ASN A 110 5.66 -8.51 -2.08
CA ASN A 110 4.53 -8.68 -1.19
C ASN A 110 3.20 -8.52 -1.95
N VAL A 111 2.28 -9.46 -1.80
CA VAL A 111 0.96 -9.43 -2.45
C VAL A 111 -0.12 -9.66 -1.42
N PHE A 112 -0.98 -8.66 -1.21
CA PHE A 112 -2.13 -8.78 -0.30
C PHE A 112 -3.32 -9.45 -0.98
N LEU A 113 -4.00 -10.32 -0.24
CA LEU A 113 -5.30 -10.83 -0.66
C LEU A 113 -6.35 -9.71 -0.64
N GLN A 114 -7.34 -9.84 -1.52
CA GLN A 114 -8.47 -8.93 -1.64
C GLN A 114 -9.75 -9.76 -1.72
N GLU A 115 -10.82 -9.29 -1.09
CA GLU A 115 -12.11 -9.97 -1.17
C GLU A 115 -12.71 -9.83 -2.57
N GLY A 116 -13.26 -10.93 -3.11
CA GLY A 116 -13.91 -10.95 -4.42
C GLY A 116 -12.98 -10.77 -5.63
N GLN A 117 -11.71 -10.46 -5.43
CA GLN A 117 -10.74 -10.19 -6.49
C GLN A 117 -9.69 -11.29 -6.63
N GLU A 118 -9.22 -11.46 -7.85
CA GLU A 118 -8.03 -12.24 -8.18
C GLU A 118 -6.81 -11.32 -8.09
N VAL A 119 -5.78 -11.73 -7.35
CA VAL A 119 -4.51 -11.01 -7.23
C VAL A 119 -3.38 -11.87 -7.77
N PHE A 120 -2.37 -11.25 -8.37
CA PHE A 120 -1.30 -11.98 -9.04
C PHE A 120 -0.05 -12.08 -8.19
N LEU A 121 0.34 -13.33 -7.88
CA LEU A 121 1.64 -13.65 -7.28
C LEU A 121 2.77 -13.49 -8.30
N VAL A 122 2.47 -13.86 -9.55
CA VAL A 122 3.30 -13.56 -10.73
C VAL A 122 2.42 -12.83 -11.73
N PRO A 123 2.45 -11.48 -11.78
CA PRO A 123 1.62 -10.68 -12.68
C PRO A 123 1.91 -10.94 -14.14
N GLN A 124 3.19 -10.97 -14.50
CA GLN A 124 3.68 -11.37 -15.81
C GLN A 124 5.16 -11.70 -15.65
N SER A 125 5.54 -12.94 -15.96
CA SER A 125 6.94 -13.34 -15.81
C SER A 125 7.85 -12.70 -16.85
N ASN A 126 8.98 -12.14 -16.40
CA ASN A 126 10.08 -11.69 -17.26
C ASN A 126 10.97 -12.85 -17.75
N ALA A 127 10.81 -14.05 -17.15
CA ALA A 127 11.52 -15.26 -17.55
C ALA A 127 10.53 -16.32 -18.06
N ALA A 128 10.76 -16.84 -19.27
CA ALA A 128 9.91 -17.89 -19.82
C ALA A 128 10.06 -19.22 -19.06
N LEU A 129 9.01 -20.05 -19.05
CA LEU A 129 9.18 -21.48 -18.80
C LEU A 129 9.85 -22.05 -20.04
N TYR A 130 11.13 -22.39 -19.93
CA TYR A 130 11.95 -22.74 -21.06
C TYR A 130 12.69 -24.04 -20.80
N ASN A 131 12.59 -24.97 -21.75
CA ASN A 131 13.32 -26.23 -21.73
C ASN A 131 13.68 -26.63 -23.16
N GLN A 132 14.95 -26.94 -23.41
CA GLN A 132 15.45 -27.48 -24.69
C GLN A 132 16.49 -28.58 -24.48
N PRO A 133 16.15 -29.67 -23.78
CA PRO A 133 17.11 -30.69 -23.35
C PRO A 133 17.87 -31.31 -24.53
N ALA A 134 19.14 -31.65 -24.30
CA ALA A 134 19.96 -32.35 -25.28
C ALA A 134 19.46 -33.78 -25.61
N GLN A 135 18.63 -34.36 -24.73
CA GLN A 135 17.99 -35.66 -24.94
C GLN A 135 16.47 -35.48 -25.09
N PRO A 136 15.82 -36.26 -25.98
CA PRO A 136 14.36 -36.30 -26.06
C PRO A 136 13.75 -36.56 -24.67
N ASN A 137 12.69 -35.83 -24.33
CA ASN A 137 11.96 -35.93 -23.05
C ASN A 137 12.74 -35.50 -21.79
N GLY A 138 13.79 -34.68 -21.91
CA GLY A 138 14.44 -34.12 -20.73
C GLY A 138 13.47 -33.34 -19.83
N TYR A 139 13.59 -33.54 -18.52
CA TYR A 139 12.64 -33.05 -17.53
C TYR A 139 12.93 -31.60 -17.12
N TYR A 140 11.87 -30.82 -16.95
CA TYR A 140 11.89 -29.47 -16.40
C TYR A 140 11.03 -29.41 -15.15
N ASN A 141 11.52 -28.71 -14.13
CA ASN A 141 10.65 -28.23 -13.05
C ASN A 141 11.07 -26.86 -12.55
N LEU A 142 10.10 -25.97 -12.37
CA LEU A 142 10.22 -24.74 -11.61
C LEU A 142 9.34 -24.85 -10.38
N GLN A 143 9.96 -24.84 -9.20
CA GLN A 143 9.29 -24.75 -7.92
C GLN A 143 9.44 -23.34 -7.38
N VAL A 144 8.35 -22.73 -6.93
CA VAL A 144 8.38 -21.42 -6.29
C VAL A 144 7.71 -21.52 -4.93
N LYS A 145 8.46 -21.15 -3.90
CA LYS A 145 8.02 -21.16 -2.51
C LYS A 145 7.58 -19.76 -2.08
N TYR A 146 6.48 -19.69 -1.36
CA TYR A 146 5.93 -18.49 -0.77
C TYR A 146 5.72 -18.67 0.74
N SER A 147 6.05 -17.62 1.47
CA SER A 147 5.56 -17.42 2.83
C SER A 147 4.18 -16.78 2.79
N MET A 148 3.44 -16.95 3.88
CA MET A 148 2.18 -16.26 4.13
C MET A 148 2.27 -15.50 5.44
N ASN A 149 1.95 -14.21 5.41
CA ASN A 149 1.94 -13.35 6.58
C ASN A 149 0.51 -12.92 6.92
N VAL A 150 0.18 -12.98 8.21
CA VAL A 150 -0.98 -12.30 8.79
C VAL A 150 -0.45 -11.07 9.51
N MET A 151 -0.88 -9.90 9.07
CA MET A 151 -0.47 -8.60 9.59
C MET A 151 -0.84 -8.46 11.07
N GLY A 152 0.05 -7.87 11.87
CA GLY A 152 -0.28 -7.45 13.22
C GLY A 152 -1.31 -6.32 13.28
N GLY A 153 -1.91 -6.12 14.45
CA GLY A 153 -2.79 -5.00 14.71
C GLY A 153 -3.78 -5.26 15.84
N ALA A 154 -4.30 -4.18 16.44
CA ALA A 154 -5.29 -4.27 17.52
C ALA A 154 -6.58 -5.00 17.09
N TYR A 155 -6.89 -5.05 15.79
CA TYR A 155 -8.04 -5.79 15.25
C TYR A 155 -8.03 -7.27 15.65
N LEU A 156 -6.84 -7.86 15.91
CA LEU A 156 -6.72 -9.24 16.38
C LEU A 156 -7.38 -9.44 17.75
N GLY A 157 -7.44 -8.39 18.57
CA GLY A 157 -8.08 -8.40 19.90
C GLY A 157 -9.61 -8.43 19.85
N ASN A 158 -10.22 -8.26 18.67
CA ASN A 158 -11.67 -8.38 18.49
C ASN A 158 -12.14 -9.84 18.45
N TYR A 159 -11.21 -10.79 18.43
CA TYR A 159 -11.49 -12.21 18.29
C TYR A 159 -11.26 -12.96 19.61
N PRO A 160 -12.13 -13.92 19.97
CA PRO A 160 -11.91 -14.81 21.10
C PRO A 160 -10.60 -15.61 20.96
N ALA A 161 -9.95 -15.89 22.09
CA ALA A 161 -8.80 -16.79 22.09
C ALA A 161 -9.17 -18.20 21.62
N TRP A 162 -8.26 -18.84 20.92
CA TRP A 162 -8.37 -20.16 20.28
C TRP A 162 -9.37 -20.26 19.12
N ILE A 163 -9.87 -19.13 18.61
CA ILE A 163 -10.75 -19.14 17.45
C ILE A 163 -9.99 -19.49 16.18
N THR A 164 -10.66 -20.17 15.25
CA THR A 164 -10.05 -20.69 14.02
C THR A 164 -10.82 -20.22 12.78
N PHE A 165 -10.10 -19.62 11.84
CA PHE A 165 -10.61 -19.16 10.55
C PHE A 165 -10.13 -20.07 9.41
N ILE A 166 -10.96 -20.21 8.37
CA ILE A 166 -10.65 -20.95 7.16
C ILE A 166 -10.65 -20.00 5.97
N ALA A 167 -9.56 -19.96 5.23
CA ALA A 167 -9.43 -19.23 3.97
C ALA A 167 -9.38 -20.21 2.78
N PRO A 168 -10.49 -20.36 2.03
CA PRO A 168 -10.51 -21.17 0.82
C PRO A 168 -9.90 -20.38 -0.36
N LEU A 169 -8.71 -20.77 -0.79
CA LEU A 169 -7.95 -20.13 -1.86
C LEU A 169 -7.91 -21.00 -3.12
N GLN A 170 -8.11 -20.36 -4.27
CA GLN A 170 -7.84 -20.94 -5.58
C GLN A 170 -6.62 -20.28 -6.20
N PHE A 171 -5.64 -21.08 -6.57
CA PHE A 171 -4.46 -20.66 -7.32
C PHE A 171 -4.59 -21.08 -8.77
N THR A 172 -4.26 -20.19 -9.70
CA THR A 172 -4.35 -20.48 -11.14
C THR A 172 -3.08 -20.07 -11.86
N ALA A 173 -2.54 -20.97 -12.67
CA ALA A 173 -1.43 -20.69 -13.58
C ALA A 173 -1.95 -20.46 -15.00
N TYR A 174 -1.42 -19.45 -15.68
CA TYR A 174 -1.81 -19.04 -17.03
C TYR A 174 -0.61 -18.99 -17.97
N ASP A 175 -0.85 -19.29 -19.25
CA ASP A 175 0.09 -18.98 -20.32
C ASP A 175 -0.04 -17.51 -20.80
N GLN A 176 0.74 -17.13 -21.81
CA GLN A 176 0.72 -15.78 -22.40
C GLN A 176 -0.62 -15.37 -23.04
N TYR A 177 -1.49 -16.33 -23.35
CA TYR A 177 -2.77 -16.10 -24.02
C TYR A 177 -3.95 -16.16 -23.04
N ASN A 178 -3.68 -16.16 -21.73
CA ASN A 178 -4.65 -16.37 -20.66
C ASN A 178 -5.31 -17.76 -20.65
N ASN A 179 -4.74 -18.75 -21.33
CA ASN A 179 -5.19 -20.12 -21.18
C ASN A 179 -4.72 -20.66 -19.82
N ILE A 180 -5.58 -21.44 -19.17
CA ILE A 180 -5.24 -22.05 -17.88
C ILE A 180 -4.29 -23.22 -18.12
N ILE A 181 -3.10 -23.15 -17.53
CA ILE A 181 -2.16 -24.26 -17.42
C ILE A 181 -2.66 -25.25 -16.35
N GLY A 182 -3.16 -24.73 -15.22
CA GLY A 182 -3.80 -25.53 -14.19
C GLY A 182 -4.31 -24.70 -13.01
N LYS A 183 -5.04 -25.38 -12.11
CA LYS A 183 -5.63 -24.81 -10.90
C LYS A 183 -5.36 -25.70 -9.69
N ALA A 184 -5.30 -25.08 -8.51
CA ALA A 184 -5.28 -25.80 -7.24
C ALA A 184 -6.09 -25.04 -6.20
N ASP A 185 -6.96 -25.76 -5.50
CA ASP A 185 -7.74 -25.24 -4.38
C ASP A 185 -7.11 -25.71 -3.07
N HIS A 186 -6.89 -24.80 -2.12
CA HIS A 186 -6.35 -25.09 -0.81
C HIS A 186 -7.12 -24.34 0.28
N ASN A 187 -7.23 -24.94 1.47
CA ASN A 187 -7.78 -24.28 2.65
C ASN A 187 -6.66 -23.95 3.62
N PHE A 188 -6.48 -22.66 3.91
CA PHE A 188 -5.57 -22.19 4.95
C PHE A 188 -6.31 -21.98 6.26
N GLN A 189 -5.71 -22.42 7.37
CA GLN A 189 -6.24 -22.31 8.70
C GLN A 189 -5.44 -21.29 9.50
N PHE A 190 -6.13 -20.26 10.00
CA PHE A 190 -5.58 -19.28 10.92
C PHE A 190 -6.18 -19.47 12.30
N GLN A 191 -5.35 -19.75 13.31
CA GLN A 191 -5.81 -19.84 14.68
C GLN A 191 -5.32 -18.64 15.49
N ILE A 192 -6.23 -17.86 16.05
CA ILE A 192 -5.88 -16.82 17.03
C ILE A 192 -5.72 -17.51 18.38
N GLY A 193 -4.52 -17.58 18.94
CA GLY A 193 -4.34 -18.09 20.30
C GLY A 193 -4.46 -16.97 21.34
N THR A 194 -3.96 -17.21 22.55
CA THR A 194 -3.83 -16.15 23.55
C THR A 194 -2.83 -15.10 23.06
N LEU A 195 -3.30 -13.89 22.81
CA LEU A 195 -2.46 -12.81 22.30
C LEU A 195 -1.53 -12.25 23.38
N SER A 196 -0.25 -12.18 23.06
CA SER A 196 0.79 -11.50 23.84
C SER A 196 1.10 -10.10 23.27
N GLY A 197 1.70 -9.26 24.12
CA GLY A 197 1.97 -7.85 23.82
C GLY A 197 0.76 -6.95 24.09
N THR A 198 0.94 -5.65 23.86
CA THR A 198 -0.14 -4.66 23.93
C THR A 198 -0.76 -4.49 22.54
N PRO A 199 -2.10 -4.39 22.42
CA PRO A 199 -2.72 -3.97 21.16
C PRO A 199 -2.08 -2.65 20.70
N PRO A 200 -1.57 -2.55 19.47
CA PRO A 200 -1.10 -1.26 18.97
C PRO A 200 -2.27 -0.28 18.98
N GLY A 201 -2.13 0.84 19.68
CA GLY A 201 -3.20 1.83 19.80
C GLY A 201 -3.71 2.24 18.43
N ILE A 202 -5.02 2.19 18.22
CA ILE A 202 -5.64 2.78 17.02
C ILE A 202 -5.29 4.27 17.07
N PRO A 203 -4.59 4.85 16.07
CA PRO A 203 -4.28 6.26 16.09
C PRO A 203 -5.58 7.09 16.14
N GLU A 204 -5.84 7.69 17.28
CA GLU A 204 -6.89 8.66 17.49
C GLU A 204 -6.22 10.02 17.52
N MET A 205 -6.58 10.85 16.54
CA MET A 205 -6.02 12.19 16.38
C MET A 205 -7.17 13.15 16.11
N SER A 206 -7.09 14.33 16.70
CA SER A 206 -7.97 15.43 16.37
C SER A 206 -7.16 16.70 16.18
N LEU A 207 -7.62 17.52 15.25
CA LEU A 207 -7.09 18.83 14.95
C LEU A 207 -8.29 19.79 14.90
N LYS A 208 -8.29 20.79 15.78
CA LYS A 208 -9.38 21.76 15.90
C LYS A 208 -8.83 23.18 15.93
N PHE A 209 -9.55 24.09 15.28
CA PHE A 209 -9.24 25.51 15.32
C PHE A 209 -10.10 26.23 16.36
N ALA A 210 -9.49 27.18 17.06
CA ALA A 210 -10.24 28.17 17.83
C ALA A 210 -10.93 29.17 16.88
N ALA A 211 -12.06 29.74 17.31
CA ALA A 211 -12.90 30.60 16.47
C ALA A 211 -12.16 31.85 15.94
N ASN A 212 -11.19 32.36 16.69
CA ASN A 212 -10.37 33.51 16.32
C ASN A 212 -9.40 33.22 15.17
N ALA A 213 -9.12 31.96 14.84
CA ALA A 213 -8.12 31.56 13.86
C ALA A 213 -8.71 30.98 12.57
N VAL A 214 -10.03 30.89 12.46
CA VAL A 214 -10.73 30.36 11.27
C VAL A 214 -10.53 31.28 10.06
N ASN A 215 -10.48 32.59 10.30
CA ASN A 215 -10.18 33.61 9.28
C ASN A 215 -8.94 34.39 9.71
N GLY A 216 -7.80 34.11 9.08
CA GLY A 216 -6.57 34.86 9.25
C GLY A 216 -6.59 36.17 8.46
N THR A 217 -6.11 37.27 9.04
CA THR A 217 -6.05 38.58 8.39
C THR A 217 -4.71 39.27 8.68
N LEU A 218 -3.99 39.62 7.62
CA LEU A 218 -2.81 40.48 7.66
C LEU A 218 -3.21 41.81 7.02
N GLU A 219 -3.09 42.90 7.77
CA GLU A 219 -3.56 44.21 7.34
C GLU A 219 -2.39 45.20 7.30
N PHE A 220 -2.18 45.83 6.15
CA PHE A 220 -1.17 46.87 5.94
C PHE A 220 -1.83 48.25 6.02
N LYS A 221 -1.69 48.96 7.14
CA LYS A 221 -2.36 50.24 7.42
C LYS A 221 -1.49 51.46 7.18
N SER A 222 -0.18 51.29 7.30
CA SER A 222 0.79 52.37 7.30
C SER A 222 1.98 52.04 6.41
N MET A 223 2.73 53.08 6.01
CA MET A 223 3.98 52.87 5.28
C MET A 223 4.99 52.02 6.07
N GLN A 224 4.95 52.09 7.40
CA GLN A 224 5.82 51.29 8.26
C GLN A 224 5.52 49.79 8.16
N ASP A 225 4.27 49.41 7.90
CA ASP A 225 3.87 48.01 7.73
C ASP A 225 4.50 47.39 6.47
N TYR A 226 4.63 48.19 5.40
CA TYR A 226 5.33 47.76 4.18
C TYR A 226 6.84 47.68 4.39
N VAL A 227 7.42 48.61 5.17
CA VAL A 227 8.86 48.63 5.46
C VAL A 227 9.25 47.47 6.38
N ASN A 228 8.49 47.20 7.43
CA ASN A 228 8.82 46.20 8.44
C ASN A 228 8.23 44.80 8.15
N GLY A 229 7.19 44.74 7.32
CA GLY A 229 6.32 43.57 7.25
C GLY A 229 5.29 43.57 8.38
N VAL A 230 4.25 42.76 8.20
CA VAL A 230 3.16 42.60 9.18
C VAL A 230 3.24 41.20 9.76
N SER A 231 2.94 41.06 11.05
CA SER A 231 2.79 39.78 11.73
C SER A 231 1.53 39.79 12.57
N VAL A 232 0.78 38.69 12.52
CA VAL A 232 -0.40 38.46 13.37
C VAL A 232 -0.24 37.12 14.09
N THR A 233 -0.55 37.13 15.38
CA THR A 233 -0.51 35.93 16.23
C THR A 233 -1.92 35.60 16.69
N TYR A 234 -2.34 34.36 16.41
CA TYR A 234 -3.58 33.79 16.92
C TYR A 234 -3.25 32.88 18.10
N PRO A 235 -3.47 33.33 19.35
CA PRO A 235 -3.09 32.56 20.52
C PRO A 235 -4.00 31.34 20.71
N ASN A 236 -3.42 30.21 21.13
CA ASN A 236 -4.12 28.93 21.38
C ASN A 236 -5.03 28.50 20.20
N ALA A 237 -4.59 28.80 18.98
CA ALA A 237 -5.40 28.73 17.79
C ALA A 237 -5.57 27.33 17.24
N LEU A 238 -4.53 26.50 17.35
CA LEU A 238 -4.54 25.11 16.91
C LEU A 238 -4.53 24.19 18.12
N ILE A 239 -5.58 23.39 18.24
CA ILE A 239 -5.80 22.46 19.34
C ILE A 239 -5.60 21.04 18.81
N VAL A 240 -4.70 20.30 19.44
CA VAL A 240 -4.31 18.96 19.02
C VAL A 240 -4.53 17.98 20.17
N ASN A 241 -5.10 16.82 19.86
CA ASN A 241 -5.17 15.69 20.76
C ASN A 241 -4.74 14.45 19.98
N SER A 242 -3.83 13.66 20.55
CA SER A 242 -3.41 12.41 19.93
C SER A 242 -3.00 11.37 20.96
N ASN A 243 -3.36 10.11 20.71
CA ASN A 243 -2.89 8.97 21.50
C ASN A 243 -1.56 8.37 20.98
N THR A 244 -1.02 8.85 19.86
CA THR A 244 0.25 8.42 19.25
C THR A 244 1.14 9.63 18.93
N SER A 245 2.40 9.41 18.52
CA SER A 245 3.20 10.48 17.94
C SER A 245 2.60 10.93 16.61
N TYR A 246 2.61 12.24 16.36
CA TYR A 246 1.91 12.87 15.25
C TYR A 246 2.81 13.85 14.50
N GLN A 247 2.43 14.11 13.25
CA GLN A 247 2.95 15.20 12.45
C GLN A 247 1.79 16.02 11.89
N ILE A 248 2.01 17.33 11.76
CA ILE A 248 1.06 18.28 11.19
C ILE A 248 1.67 18.86 9.93
N LYS A 249 0.90 18.79 8.85
CA LYS A 249 1.25 19.39 7.56
C LYS A 249 0.21 20.43 7.17
N LEU A 250 0.63 21.39 6.35
CA LEU A 250 -0.29 22.32 5.69
C LEU A 250 -0.02 22.41 4.20
N LYS A 251 -1.03 22.87 3.47
CA LYS A 251 -0.91 23.38 2.10
C LYS A 251 -1.98 24.43 1.83
N SER A 252 -1.73 25.29 0.86
CA SER A 252 -2.75 26.14 0.25
C SER A 252 -3.58 25.32 -0.74
N VAL A 253 -4.89 25.55 -0.77
CA VAL A 253 -5.80 24.93 -1.74
C VAL A 253 -5.67 25.61 -3.10
N GLN A 254 -5.58 26.94 -3.11
CA GLN A 254 -5.35 27.75 -4.30
C GLN A 254 -3.85 27.99 -4.50
N SER A 255 -3.43 28.27 -5.74
CA SER A 255 -2.02 28.49 -6.11
C SER A 255 -1.46 29.87 -5.77
N GLN A 256 -2.32 30.80 -5.39
CA GLN A 256 -2.02 32.20 -5.11
C GLN A 256 -3.11 32.80 -4.25
N PHE A 257 -2.83 33.92 -3.59
CA PHE A 257 -3.87 34.78 -3.06
C PHE A 257 -4.53 35.53 -4.22
N SER A 258 -5.85 35.63 -4.22
CA SER A 258 -6.60 36.31 -5.27
C SER A 258 -7.59 37.31 -4.69
N SER A 259 -7.74 38.44 -5.38
CA SER A 259 -8.78 39.43 -5.09
C SER A 259 -10.02 39.23 -5.96
N VAL A 260 -11.12 39.90 -5.60
CA VAL A 260 -12.37 39.91 -6.39
C VAL A 260 -12.15 40.50 -7.80
N ALA A 261 -11.22 41.44 -7.94
CA ALA A 261 -10.87 42.06 -9.23
C ALA A 261 -9.89 41.22 -10.08
N GLY A 262 -9.47 40.05 -9.59
CA GLY A 262 -8.58 39.13 -10.30
C GLY A 262 -7.09 39.48 -10.17
N ASN A 263 -6.71 40.39 -9.28
CA ASN A 263 -5.29 40.62 -8.95
C ASN A 263 -4.80 39.51 -8.03
N THR A 264 -3.48 39.27 -8.04
CA THR A 264 -2.90 38.06 -7.42
C THR A 264 -1.64 38.37 -6.65
N ILE A 265 -1.44 37.70 -5.51
CA ILE A 265 -0.18 37.72 -4.75
C ILE A 265 0.34 36.28 -4.60
N PRO A 266 1.63 36.01 -4.87
CA PRO A 266 2.21 34.69 -4.69
C PRO A 266 2.10 34.18 -3.24
N LEU A 267 1.91 32.87 -3.05
CA LEU A 267 1.71 32.28 -1.72
C LEU A 267 2.93 32.48 -0.82
N GLU A 268 4.13 32.34 -1.38
CA GLU A 268 5.39 32.43 -0.66
C GLU A 268 5.74 33.87 -0.20
N ALA A 269 4.83 34.83 -0.42
CA ALA A 269 4.85 36.14 0.20
C ALA A 269 4.46 36.10 1.69
N VAL A 270 3.73 35.06 2.12
CA VAL A 270 3.32 34.85 3.51
C VAL A 270 4.03 33.63 4.08
N LYS A 271 4.57 33.80 5.29
CA LYS A 271 5.14 32.73 6.10
C LYS A 271 4.19 32.34 7.22
N LEU A 272 4.17 31.05 7.54
CA LEU A 272 3.49 30.49 8.69
C LEU A 272 4.49 29.86 9.64
N THR A 273 4.32 30.15 10.92
CA THR A 273 5.04 29.48 12.01
C THR A 273 4.04 29.10 13.09
N LEU A 274 4.20 27.90 13.65
CA LEU A 274 3.51 27.51 14.88
C LEU A 274 4.40 27.79 16.09
N ASN A 275 3.81 28.21 17.19
CA ASN A 275 4.52 28.32 18.48
C ASN A 275 3.84 27.42 19.52
N PRO A 276 4.53 26.41 20.08
CA PRO A 276 3.95 25.57 21.12
C PRO A 276 3.61 26.39 22.38
N VAL A 277 2.42 26.18 22.93
CA VAL A 277 1.99 26.81 24.20
C VAL A 277 2.22 25.84 25.35
N SER A 278 2.54 26.36 26.54
CA SER A 278 2.79 25.67 27.82
C SER A 278 2.29 24.21 27.90
N GLN A 279 3.21 23.28 28.18
CA GLN A 279 3.08 21.80 28.16
C GLN A 279 3.18 21.12 26.80
N ASN A 280 3.13 21.86 25.70
CA ASN A 280 3.41 21.32 24.37
C ASN A 280 4.92 21.34 24.08
N SER A 281 5.54 20.16 23.98
CA SER A 281 6.95 20.00 23.61
C SER A 281 7.15 19.67 22.12
N GLY A 282 6.12 19.92 21.29
CA GLY A 282 6.19 19.70 19.85
C GLY A 282 7.28 20.54 19.18
N SER A 283 7.95 19.94 18.19
CA SER A 283 8.91 20.65 17.34
C SER A 283 8.17 21.36 16.22
N VAL A 284 8.53 22.61 15.94
CA VAL A 284 7.85 23.47 14.95
C VAL A 284 8.80 23.92 13.86
N HIS A 285 8.26 24.11 12.66
CA HIS A 285 9.01 24.45 11.45
C HIS A 285 8.34 25.64 10.77
N SER A 286 9.10 26.71 10.54
CA SER A 286 8.60 27.87 9.79
C SER A 286 8.61 27.57 8.30
N VAL A 287 7.50 27.85 7.61
CA VAL A 287 7.34 27.57 6.18
C VAL A 287 6.78 28.79 5.44
N SER A 288 7.19 28.98 4.19
CA SER A 288 6.48 29.88 3.27
C SER A 288 5.30 29.12 2.66
N LEU A 289 4.13 29.73 2.54
CA LEU A 289 2.94 29.04 2.05
C LEU A 289 3.17 28.55 0.61
N SER A 290 2.66 27.36 0.32
CA SER A 290 2.70 26.77 -1.03
C SER A 290 1.54 25.79 -1.22
N THR A 291 1.34 25.32 -2.45
CA THR A 291 0.38 24.24 -2.75
C THR A 291 0.91 22.84 -2.41
N SER A 292 2.22 22.73 -2.14
CA SER A 292 2.84 21.48 -1.71
C SER A 292 2.59 21.26 -0.23
N SER A 293 2.41 20.00 0.17
CA SER A 293 2.26 19.65 1.59
C SER A 293 3.58 19.87 2.32
N GLN A 294 3.57 20.75 3.32
CA GLN A 294 4.76 21.15 4.08
C GLN A 294 4.59 20.77 5.55
N LEU A 295 5.62 20.16 6.14
CA LEU A 295 5.67 19.84 7.56
C LEU A 295 5.83 21.12 8.38
N ILE A 296 4.94 21.32 9.36
CA ILE A 296 4.95 22.51 10.22
C ILE A 296 5.11 22.19 11.71
N ALA A 297 4.71 20.99 12.14
CA ALA A 297 4.94 20.53 13.50
C ALA A 297 5.04 19.00 13.61
N THR A 298 5.76 18.54 14.62
CA THR A 298 5.75 17.16 15.09
C THR A 298 5.56 17.14 16.60
N GLY A 299 4.92 16.12 17.13
CA GLY A 299 4.71 15.97 18.56
C GLY A 299 4.54 14.52 18.99
N ASN A 300 4.75 14.27 20.28
CA ASN A 300 4.48 12.96 20.88
C ASN A 300 3.00 12.83 21.26
N THR A 301 2.60 11.66 21.75
CA THR A 301 1.27 11.45 22.35
C THR A 301 0.93 12.53 23.36
N THR A 302 -0.28 13.05 23.28
CA THR A 302 -0.82 14.04 24.22
C THR A 302 -1.46 13.39 25.44
N GLN A 303 -1.45 12.04 25.51
CA GLN A 303 -2.03 11.25 26.60
C GLN A 303 -3.50 11.61 26.87
N GLY A 304 -4.26 11.93 25.82
CA GLY A 304 -5.66 12.32 25.91
C GLY A 304 -5.91 13.77 26.34
N SER A 305 -4.86 14.56 26.61
CA SER A 305 -4.98 16.00 26.88
C SER A 305 -4.92 16.80 25.58
N ASN A 306 -5.53 18.00 25.59
CA ASN A 306 -5.37 18.95 24.49
C ASN A 306 -4.06 19.70 24.65
N VAL A 307 -3.25 19.73 23.58
CA VAL A 307 -2.10 20.62 23.47
C VAL A 307 -2.41 21.73 22.47
N TYR A 308 -1.75 22.87 22.64
CA TYR A 308 -2.09 24.09 21.92
C TYR A 308 -0.86 24.63 21.18
N TYR A 309 -1.10 25.18 19.99
CA TYR A 309 -0.14 26.02 19.28
C TYR A 309 -0.77 27.38 18.99
N ASP A 310 0.02 28.43 19.12
CA ASP A 310 -0.28 29.71 18.48
C ASP A 310 0.00 29.59 16.99
N ILE A 311 -0.85 30.18 16.16
CA ILE A 311 -0.60 30.31 14.72
C ILE A 311 -0.11 31.72 14.44
N ILE A 312 1.06 31.84 13.80
CA ILE A 312 1.66 33.12 13.44
C ILE A 312 1.75 33.19 11.92
N TYR A 313 1.08 34.20 11.33
CA TYR A 313 1.29 34.56 9.92
C TYR A 313 2.12 35.83 9.86
N SER A 314 3.08 35.87 8.94
CA SER A 314 3.97 37.03 8.79
C SER A 314 4.39 37.26 7.35
N THR A 315 4.74 38.50 7.03
CA THR A 315 5.35 38.89 5.75
C THR A 315 6.80 39.33 5.96
N ALA A 316 7.59 39.36 4.88
CA ALA A 316 8.93 39.94 4.95
C ALA A 316 8.88 41.47 4.99
N SER A 317 9.93 42.07 5.52
CA SER A 317 10.19 43.51 5.43
C SER A 317 10.52 43.91 3.99
N ASN A 318 10.05 45.08 3.56
CA ASN A 318 10.29 45.64 2.23
C ASN A 318 9.94 44.67 1.07
N ASP A 319 8.87 43.89 1.23
CA ASP A 319 8.48 42.91 0.21
C ASP A 319 7.76 43.61 -0.96
N GLU A 320 8.46 43.70 -2.09
CA GLU A 320 7.98 44.35 -3.31
C GLU A 320 6.64 43.79 -3.81
N ARG A 321 6.29 42.54 -3.47
CA ARG A 321 5.03 41.93 -3.87
C ARG A 321 3.84 42.60 -3.19
N PHE A 322 3.99 43.05 -1.95
CA PHE A 322 2.94 43.81 -1.25
C PHE A 322 3.00 45.30 -1.58
N ILE A 323 4.19 45.87 -1.76
CA ILE A 323 4.37 47.30 -2.13
C ILE A 323 3.73 47.61 -3.49
N ASN A 324 3.90 46.72 -4.46
CA ASN A 324 3.41 46.90 -5.83
C ASN A 324 2.00 46.33 -6.05
N ALA A 325 1.42 45.63 -5.06
CA ALA A 325 0.07 45.11 -5.15
C ALA A 325 -0.96 46.24 -5.14
N LYS A 326 -2.07 46.06 -5.87
CA LYS A 326 -3.21 46.98 -5.76
C LYS A 326 -3.86 46.83 -4.39
N THR A 327 -4.31 47.95 -3.81
CA THR A 327 -5.00 47.97 -2.52
C THR A 327 -6.36 47.29 -2.61
N GLU A 328 -6.42 46.00 -2.30
CA GLU A 328 -7.59 45.14 -2.36
C GLU A 328 -7.50 44.04 -1.29
N GLU A 329 -8.58 43.31 -1.07
CA GLU A 329 -8.58 42.11 -0.22
C GLU A 329 -8.17 40.89 -1.05
N TYR A 330 -7.07 40.25 -0.66
CA TYR A 330 -6.58 39.02 -1.28
C TYR A 330 -6.79 37.86 -0.32
N SER A 331 -7.33 36.75 -0.81
CA SER A 331 -7.65 35.58 0.03
C SER A 331 -7.17 34.28 -0.59
N THR A 332 -6.94 33.29 0.28
CA THR A 332 -6.68 31.88 -0.05
C THR A 332 -7.21 31.00 1.08
N THR A 333 -7.31 29.70 0.85
CA THR A 333 -7.72 28.71 1.85
C THR A 333 -6.53 27.81 2.20
N ILE A 334 -6.24 27.69 3.50
CA ILE A 334 -5.19 26.81 4.01
C ILE A 334 -5.82 25.54 4.58
N GLN A 335 -5.34 24.39 4.12
CA GLN A 335 -5.73 23.08 4.62
C GLN A 335 -4.63 22.54 5.53
N TYR A 336 -5.04 22.05 6.70
CA TYR A 336 -4.17 21.37 7.65
C TYR A 336 -4.52 19.88 7.71
N GLU A 337 -3.51 19.06 7.94
CA GLU A 337 -3.63 17.61 8.06
C GLU A 337 -2.80 17.13 9.25
N ILE A 338 -3.35 16.18 10.01
CA ILE A 338 -2.64 15.46 11.08
C ILE A 338 -2.56 13.99 10.72
N THR A 339 -1.35 13.41 10.80
CA THR A 339 -1.14 11.98 10.58
C THR A 339 -0.26 11.40 11.69
N PRO A 340 -0.27 10.07 11.91
CA PRO A 340 0.73 9.44 12.75
C PRO A 340 2.12 9.69 12.17
N GLN A 341 3.12 9.77 13.05
CA GLN A 341 4.52 9.85 12.65
C GLN A 341 5.06 8.49 12.17
#